data_AF-A0A6N7X1U4-F1
#
_entry.id   AF-A0A6N7X1U4-F1
#
_cell.length_a   1.000
_cell.length_b   1.000
_cell.length_c   1.000
_cell.angle_alpha   90.00
_cell.angle_beta   90.00
_cell.angle_gamma   90.00
#
_symmetry.space_group_name_H-M   'P 1'
#
loop_
_entity.id
_entity.type
_entity.pdbx_description
1 polymer ?
#
loop_
_entity_poly.entity_id
_entity_poly.type
_entity_poly.pdbx_seq_one_letter_code
_entity_poly.pdbx_strand_id
1 'polypeptide(L)'
;MLPSDEKKAAYRAILEYLDSIELYLDSELSSLLEEITSDMDPESMAEETRQALDTVCQDIDTYMAENGEAITAYLKYKKSDAFQKTPAARLERRLREFQNESGYTEVFIHNMERLSPEYRAYLARLKEADRLLTEKFPEAEALYRGEM
;
A
#
# COMPACT_ATOMS: atom_id res chain seq x y z
N MET A 1 -4.77 -11.87 -24.23
CA MET A 1 -3.32 -11.76 -23.96
C MET A 1 -2.82 -10.56 -24.75
N LEU A 2 -2.20 -9.55 -24.12
CA LEU A 2 -1.73 -8.36 -24.84
C LEU A 2 -0.67 -8.74 -25.89
N PRO A 3 -0.61 -8.04 -27.05
CA PRO A 3 0.47 -8.17 -28.00
C PRO A 3 1.83 -7.91 -27.34
N SER A 4 2.89 -8.52 -27.89
CA SER A 4 4.26 -8.37 -27.38
C SER A 4 4.67 -6.89 -27.24
N ASP A 5 4.23 -6.04 -28.15
CA ASP A 5 4.63 -4.63 -28.16
C ASP A 5 3.93 -3.79 -27.09
N GLU A 6 2.68 -4.11 -26.73
CA GLU A 6 1.99 -3.47 -25.61
C GLU A 6 2.60 -3.89 -24.27
N LYS A 7 3.01 -5.16 -24.12
CA LYS A 7 3.75 -5.61 -22.93
C LYS A 7 5.12 -4.93 -22.82
N LYS A 8 5.84 -4.78 -23.94
CA LYS A 8 7.12 -4.04 -23.96
C LYS A 8 6.93 -2.57 -23.58
N ALA A 9 5.87 -1.94 -24.08
CA ALA A 9 5.56 -0.54 -23.74
C ALA A 9 5.25 -0.40 -22.24
N ALA A 10 4.42 -1.28 -21.67
CA ALA A 10 4.13 -1.28 -20.23
C ALA A 10 5.40 -1.50 -19.38
N TYR A 11 6.24 -2.46 -19.79
CA TYR A 11 7.51 -2.73 -19.10
C TYR A 11 8.47 -1.53 -19.16
N ARG A 12 8.60 -0.86 -20.31
CA ARG A 12 9.42 0.36 -20.45
C ARG A 12 8.90 1.49 -19.56
N ALA A 13 7.59 1.71 -19.54
CA ALA A 13 6.99 2.73 -18.67
C ALA A 13 7.25 2.46 -17.18
N ILE A 14 7.29 1.18 -16.77
CA ILE A 14 7.68 0.79 -15.40
C ILE A 14 9.14 1.17 -15.13
N LEU A 15 10.06 0.84 -16.05
CA LEU A 15 11.48 1.19 -15.89
C LEU A 15 11.69 2.70 -15.85
N GLU A 16 11.09 3.45 -16.77
CA GLU A 16 11.16 4.91 -16.81
C GLU A 16 10.61 5.54 -15.53
N TYR A 17 9.51 5.01 -14.98
CA TYR A 17 9.00 5.41 -13.67
C TYR A 17 10.05 5.15 -12.57
N LEU A 18 10.56 3.92 -12.46
CA LEU A 18 11.53 3.55 -11.43
C LEU A 18 12.83 4.35 -11.50
N ASP A 19 13.28 4.70 -12.70
CA ASP A 19 14.45 5.55 -12.93
C ASP A 19 14.20 7.03 -12.58
N SER A 20 12.94 7.47 -12.58
CA SER A 20 12.56 8.88 -12.37
C SER A 20 12.23 9.24 -10.92
N ILE A 21 11.90 8.25 -10.09
CA ILE A 21 11.44 8.51 -8.72
C ILE A 21 12.61 8.74 -7.77
N GLU A 22 12.47 9.76 -6.93
CA GLU A 22 13.39 10.04 -5.83
C GLU A 22 12.58 10.27 -4.54
N LEU A 23 12.86 9.47 -3.51
CA LEU A 23 12.28 9.66 -2.19
C LEU A 23 13.25 10.46 -1.32
N TYR A 24 12.84 11.68 -0.95
CA TYR A 24 13.59 12.49 0.01
C TYR A 24 12.98 12.38 1.41
N LEU A 25 13.81 12.00 2.38
CA LEU A 25 13.48 11.97 3.80
C LEU A 25 14.50 12.80 4.58
N ASP A 26 14.04 13.49 5.62
CA ASP A 26 14.96 14.13 6.57
C ASP A 26 15.73 13.08 7.36
N SER A 27 16.84 13.48 8.01
CA SER A 27 17.72 12.52 8.69
C SER A 27 17.02 11.68 9.77
N GLU A 28 16.03 12.25 10.46
CA GLU A 28 15.28 11.52 11.49
C GLU A 28 14.41 10.43 10.86
N LEU A 29 13.69 10.75 9.78
CA LEU A 29 12.82 9.80 9.10
C LEU A 29 13.62 8.74 8.32
N SER A 30 14.77 9.11 7.74
CA SER A 30 15.67 8.15 7.08
C SER A 30 16.20 7.13 8.08
N SER A 31 16.73 7.56 9.22
CA SER A 31 17.21 6.64 10.25
C SER A 31 16.11 5.75 10.81
N LEU A 32 14.89 6.28 10.97
CA LEU A 32 13.75 5.48 11.40
C LEU A 32 13.38 4.40 10.37
N LEU A 33 13.38 4.73 9.08
CA LEU A 33 13.08 3.76 8.02
C LEU A 33 14.15 2.67 7.97
N GLU A 34 15.43 3.04 8.10
CA GLU A 34 16.53 2.10 8.19
C GLU A 34 16.41 1.19 9.41
N GLU A 35 16.07 1.72 10.59
CA GLU A 35 15.88 0.92 11.80
C GLU A 35 14.74 -0.10 11.66
N ILE A 36 13.60 0.31 11.08
CA ILE A 36 12.45 -0.58 10.89
C ILE A 36 12.79 -1.70 9.89
N THR A 37 13.66 -1.43 8.93
CA THR A 37 13.98 -2.36 7.83
C THR A 37 15.30 -3.12 8.01
N SER A 38 16.11 -2.78 9.02
CA SER A 38 17.50 -3.27 9.13
C SER A 38 17.63 -4.78 9.26
N ASP A 39 16.68 -5.41 9.94
CA ASP A 39 16.67 -6.85 10.20
C ASP A 39 15.70 -7.61 9.29
N MET A 40 15.11 -6.94 8.31
CA MET A 40 14.09 -7.52 7.47
C MET A 40 14.68 -8.07 6.17
N ASP A 41 14.43 -9.35 5.90
CA ASP A 41 14.73 -9.94 4.59
C ASP A 41 13.65 -9.54 3.57
N PRO A 42 14.00 -8.90 2.44
CA PRO A 42 13.00 -8.39 1.49
C PRO A 42 12.10 -9.47 0.88
N GLU A 43 12.63 -10.67 0.62
CA GLU A 43 11.86 -11.78 0.07
C GLU A 43 10.85 -12.30 1.08
N SER A 44 11.29 -12.47 2.33
CA SER A 44 10.43 -12.89 3.44
C SER A 44 9.32 -11.88 3.72
N MET A 45 9.63 -10.59 3.76
CA MET A 45 8.63 -9.53 3.91
C MET A 45 7.58 -9.56 2.80
N ALA A 46 8.01 -9.71 1.55
CA ALA A 46 7.11 -9.73 0.40
C ALA A 46 6.17 -10.93 0.48
N GLU A 47 6.69 -12.10 0.87
CA GLU A 47 5.90 -13.32 1.00
C GLU A 47 4.91 -13.25 2.17
N GLU A 48 5.34 -12.78 3.35
CA GLU A 48 4.46 -12.59 4.51
C GLU A 48 3.33 -11.62 4.20
N THR A 49 3.65 -10.49 3.56
CA THR A 49 2.66 -9.49 3.14
C THR A 49 1.66 -10.08 2.15
N ARG A 50 2.15 -10.84 1.16
CA ARG A 50 1.31 -11.52 0.17
C ARG A 50 0.37 -12.52 0.83
N GLN A 51 0.87 -13.36 1.72
CA GLN A 51 0.06 -14.36 2.42
C GLN A 51 -1.02 -13.72 3.30
N ALA A 52 -0.68 -12.66 4.03
CA ALA A 52 -1.63 -11.91 4.84
C ALA A 52 -2.75 -11.32 3.97
N LEU A 53 -2.40 -10.66 2.87
CA LEU A 53 -3.38 -10.07 1.95
C LEU A 53 -4.21 -11.13 1.22
N ASP A 54 -3.61 -12.25 0.84
CA ASP A 54 -4.35 -13.36 0.22
C ASP A 54 -5.38 -13.96 1.18
N THR A 55 -5.05 -14.08 2.47
CA THR A 55 -5.97 -14.53 3.51
C THR A 55 -7.14 -13.57 3.64
N VAL A 56 -6.87 -12.27 3.73
CA VAL A 56 -7.89 -11.21 3.79
C VAL A 56 -8.78 -11.23 2.54
N CYS A 57 -8.21 -11.39 1.35
CA CYS A 57 -8.95 -11.40 0.09
C CYS A 57 -9.75 -12.70 -0.16
N GLN A 58 -9.48 -13.78 0.57
CA GLN A 58 -10.24 -15.03 0.46
C GLN A 58 -11.56 -14.96 1.21
N ASP A 59 -11.58 -14.36 2.40
CA ASP A 59 -12.78 -14.21 3.23
C ASP A 59 -12.70 -12.96 4.12
N ILE A 60 -12.95 -11.80 3.50
CA ILE A 60 -12.92 -10.51 4.19
C ILE A 60 -14.01 -10.40 5.26
N ASP A 61 -15.17 -11.03 5.05
CA ASP A 61 -16.29 -10.97 6.01
C ASP A 61 -15.92 -11.68 7.32
N THR A 62 -15.38 -12.89 7.24
CA THR A 62 -14.88 -13.62 8.41
C THR A 62 -13.71 -12.87 9.04
N TYR A 63 -12.75 -12.39 8.25
CA TYR A 63 -11.62 -11.62 8.76
C TYR A 63 -12.08 -10.39 9.56
N MET A 64 -13.04 -9.62 9.03
CA MET A 64 -13.60 -8.46 9.72
C MET A 64 -14.49 -8.82 10.92
N ALA A 65 -15.09 -10.00 10.96
CA ALA A 65 -15.85 -10.47 12.12
C ALA A 65 -14.91 -10.84 13.26
N GLU A 66 -13.80 -11.51 12.96
CA GLU A 66 -12.81 -11.96 13.94
C GLU A 66 -11.92 -10.80 14.44
N ASN A 67 -11.59 -9.84 13.58
CA ASN A 67 -10.63 -8.78 13.87
C ASN A 67 -11.26 -7.39 14.08
N GLY A 68 -12.59 -7.27 14.06
CA GLY A 68 -13.29 -5.97 14.07
C GLY A 68 -12.96 -5.07 15.26
N GLU A 69 -12.82 -5.64 16.47
CA GLU A 69 -12.40 -4.88 17.65
C GLU A 69 -10.97 -4.34 17.52
N ALA A 70 -10.05 -5.18 17.04
CA ALA A 70 -8.66 -4.81 16.81
C ALA A 70 -8.52 -3.72 15.73
N ILE A 71 -9.26 -3.86 14.62
CA ILE A 71 -9.32 -2.86 13.55
C ILE A 71 -9.81 -1.51 14.11
N THR A 72 -10.91 -1.53 14.87
CA THR A 72 -11.48 -0.31 15.45
C THR A 72 -10.52 0.36 16.42
N ALA A 73 -9.90 -0.41 17.31
CA ALA A 73 -8.91 0.10 18.27
C ALA A 73 -7.68 0.69 17.55
N TYR A 74 -7.21 0.03 16.49
CA TYR A 74 -6.10 0.51 15.66
C TYR A 74 -6.45 1.83 14.98
N LEU A 75 -7.61 1.93 14.31
CA LEU A 75 -8.05 3.18 13.66
C LEU A 75 -8.18 4.33 14.65
N LYS A 76 -8.69 4.07 15.86
CA LYS A 76 -8.77 5.08 16.94
C LYS A 76 -7.38 5.52 17.40
N TYR A 77 -6.46 4.58 17.59
CA TYR A 77 -5.07 4.88 17.96
C TYR A 77 -4.39 5.73 16.89
N LYS A 78 -4.57 5.39 15.62
CA LYS A 78 -4.00 6.12 14.48
C LYS A 78 -4.50 7.56 14.38
N LYS A 79 -5.74 7.84 14.80
CA LYS A 79 -6.28 9.20 14.86
C LYS A 79 -5.91 9.97 16.14
N SER A 80 -5.30 9.30 17.11
CA SER A 80 -4.96 9.95 18.38
C SER A 80 -3.79 10.92 18.24
N ASP A 81 -3.82 12.00 19.01
CA ASP A 81 -2.69 12.94 19.16
C ASP A 81 -1.39 12.22 19.54
N ALA A 82 -1.49 11.18 20.36
CA ALA A 82 -0.35 10.40 20.82
C ALA A 82 0.41 9.78 19.65
N PHE A 83 -0.32 9.22 18.67
CA PHE A 83 0.28 8.69 17.45
C PHE A 83 0.69 9.81 16.48
N GLN A 84 -0.19 10.78 16.23
CA GLN A 84 0.01 11.83 15.21
C GLN A 84 1.26 12.71 15.45
N LYS A 85 1.72 12.80 16.70
CA LYS A 85 2.94 13.52 17.09
C LYS A 85 4.23 12.68 16.97
N THR A 86 4.13 11.40 16.61
CA THR A 86 5.29 10.52 16.49
C THR A 86 6.04 10.70 15.17
N PRO A 87 7.35 10.38 15.12
CA PRO A 87 8.09 10.24 13.88
C PRO A 87 7.49 9.21 12.91
N ALA A 88 6.92 8.12 13.44
CA ALA A 88 6.25 7.10 12.63
C ALA A 88 5.06 7.66 11.84
N ALA A 89 4.21 8.47 12.47
CA ALA A 89 3.10 9.13 11.78
C ALA A 89 3.59 10.13 10.71
N ARG A 90 4.70 10.82 10.96
CA ARG A 90 5.35 11.69 9.96
C ARG A 90 5.90 10.89 8.78
N LEU A 91 6.64 9.81 9.04
CA LEU A 91 7.18 8.92 8.00
C LEU A 91 6.06 8.39 7.10
N GLU A 92 4.98 7.92 7.73
CA GLU A 92 3.84 7.35 7.02
C GLU A 92 3.12 8.35 6.11
N ARG A 93 2.94 9.61 6.56
CA ARG A 93 2.43 10.70 5.70
C ARG A 93 3.38 10.98 4.54
N ARG A 94 4.69 11.07 4.79
CA ARG A 94 5.68 11.33 3.73
C ARG A 94 5.70 10.24 2.66
N LEU A 95 5.60 8.97 3.05
CA LEU A 95 5.52 7.86 2.11
C LEU A 95 4.24 7.90 1.27
N ARG A 96 3.11 8.29 1.87
CA ARG A 96 1.85 8.49 1.13
C ARG A 96 1.90 9.65 0.15
N GLU A 97 2.37 10.82 0.60
CA GLU A 97 2.57 12.00 -0.25
C GLU A 97 3.44 11.62 -1.46
N PHE A 98 4.57 10.95 -1.21
CA PHE A 98 5.43 10.43 -2.26
C PHE A 98 4.69 9.51 -3.23
N GLN A 99 3.90 8.54 -2.76
CA GLN A 99 3.15 7.64 -3.64
C GLN A 99 2.12 8.38 -4.50
N ASN A 100 1.43 9.37 -3.92
CA ASN A 100 0.45 10.18 -4.63
C ASN A 100 1.08 11.10 -5.68
N GLU A 101 2.24 11.68 -5.38
CA GLU A 101 2.91 12.65 -6.27
C GLU A 101 3.81 12.00 -7.31
N SER A 102 4.35 10.81 -7.05
CA SER A 102 5.29 10.12 -7.94
C SER A 102 4.63 9.47 -9.16
N GLY A 103 3.31 9.32 -9.17
CA GLY A 103 2.60 8.53 -10.17
C GLY A 103 2.65 7.03 -9.90
N TYR A 104 2.82 6.62 -8.63
CA TYR A 104 2.82 5.21 -8.24
C TYR A 104 1.56 4.49 -8.73
N THR A 105 0.38 5.07 -8.52
CA THR A 105 -0.89 4.45 -8.94
C THR A 105 -1.10 4.58 -10.45
N GLU A 106 -0.87 5.78 -10.99
CA GLU A 106 -1.22 6.17 -12.35
C GLU A 106 -0.27 5.57 -13.40
N VAL A 107 0.99 5.37 -13.05
CA VAL A 107 2.04 4.87 -13.94
C VAL A 107 2.45 3.46 -13.54
N PHE A 108 2.94 3.24 -12.32
CA PHE A 108 3.53 1.96 -11.94
C PHE A 108 2.45 0.86 -11.83
N ILE A 109 1.46 1.03 -10.96
CA ILE A 109 0.38 0.04 -10.77
C ILE A 109 -0.40 -0.18 -12.06
N HIS A 110 -0.75 0.90 -12.78
CA HIS A 110 -1.43 0.81 -14.06
C HIS A 110 -0.69 -0.07 -15.09
N ASN A 111 0.62 0.12 -15.24
CA ASN A 111 1.42 -0.67 -16.17
C ASN A 111 1.68 -2.09 -15.66
N MET A 112 1.72 -2.32 -14.34
CA MET A 112 1.74 -3.66 -13.75
C MET A 112 0.46 -4.46 -14.10
N GLU A 113 -0.72 -3.85 -14.00
CA GLU A 113 -1.99 -4.48 -14.42
C GLU A 113 -2.03 -4.81 -15.92
N ARG A 114 -1.39 -3.99 -16.75
CA ARG A 114 -1.23 -4.27 -18.19
C ARG A 114 -0.28 -5.44 -18.41
N LEU A 115 0.86 -5.43 -17.73
CA LEU A 115 1.93 -6.41 -17.94
C LEU A 115 1.50 -7.84 -17.57
N SER A 116 0.80 -8.01 -16.44
CA SER A 116 0.41 -9.31 -15.90
C SER A 116 -1.12 -9.43 -15.68
N PRO A 117 -1.77 -10.39 -16.38
CA PRO A 117 -3.16 -10.76 -16.08
C PRO A 117 -3.36 -11.27 -14.64
N GLU A 118 -2.38 -11.97 -14.08
CA GLU A 118 -2.41 -12.51 -12.72
C GLU A 118 -2.39 -11.36 -11.70
N TYR A 119 -1.52 -10.38 -11.90
CA TYR A 119 -1.46 -9.17 -11.08
C TYR A 119 -2.78 -8.38 -11.14
N ARG A 120 -3.37 -8.24 -12.33
CA ARG A 120 -4.68 -7.60 -12.49
C ARG A 120 -5.78 -8.32 -11.71
N ALA A 121 -5.80 -9.65 -11.77
CA ALA A 121 -6.78 -10.45 -11.03
C ALA A 121 -6.59 -10.34 -9.51
N TYR A 122 -5.33 -10.33 -9.05
CA TYR A 122 -4.97 -10.08 -7.67
C TYR A 122 -5.44 -8.68 -7.21
N LEU A 123 -5.16 -7.64 -7.99
CA LEU A 123 -5.55 -6.27 -7.63
C LEU A 123 -7.07 -6.09 -7.62
N ALA A 124 -7.81 -6.78 -8.50
CA ALA A 124 -9.27 -6.76 -8.47
C ALA A 124 -9.84 -7.34 -7.17
N ARG A 125 -9.28 -8.46 -6.68
CA ARG A 125 -9.63 -9.03 -5.36
C ARG A 125 -9.34 -8.06 -4.23
N LEU A 126 -8.17 -7.43 -4.25
CA LEU A 126 -7.75 -6.49 -3.21
C LEU A 126 -8.65 -5.25 -3.18
N LYS A 127 -9.00 -4.68 -4.35
CA LYS A 127 -9.93 -3.55 -4.45
C LYS A 127 -11.32 -3.88 -3.92
N GLU A 128 -11.81 -5.11 -4.13
CA GLU A 128 -13.09 -5.54 -3.58
C GLU A 128 -13.04 -5.71 -2.06
N ALA A 129 -11.96 -6.29 -1.53
CA ALA A 129 -11.75 -6.39 -0.09
C ALA A 129 -11.64 -5.00 0.57
N ASP A 130 -10.92 -4.07 -0.05
CA ASP A 130 -10.81 -2.67 0.39
C ASP A 130 -12.17 -1.96 0.42
N ARG A 131 -12.99 -2.15 -0.62
CA ARG A 131 -14.36 -1.62 -0.69
C ARG A 131 -15.20 -2.11 0.49
N LEU A 132 -15.21 -3.42 0.74
CA LEU A 132 -15.98 -4.04 1.84
C LEU A 132 -15.48 -3.60 3.22
N LEU A 133 -14.15 -3.50 3.39
CA LEU A 133 -13.53 -2.98 4.61
C LEU A 133 -13.97 -1.54 4.87
N THR A 134 -13.94 -0.70 3.84
CA THR A 134 -14.28 0.72 3.94
C THR A 134 -15.78 0.93 4.20
N GLU A 135 -16.66 0.10 3.64
CA GLU A 135 -18.09 0.13 3.95
C GLU A 135 -18.38 -0.19 5.42
N LYS A 136 -17.61 -1.11 6.02
CA LYS A 136 -17.77 -1.49 7.42
C LYS A 136 -17.06 -0.54 8.38
N PHE A 137 -15.94 0.06 7.97
CA PHE A 137 -15.12 0.97 8.75
C PHE A 137 -14.84 2.27 7.96
N PRO A 138 -15.83 3.19 7.81
CA PRO A 138 -15.65 4.44 7.08
C PRO A 138 -14.51 5.31 7.63
N GLU A 139 -14.15 5.12 8.91
CA GLU A 139 -13.01 5.77 9.53
C GLU A 139 -11.67 5.46 8.87
N ALA A 140 -11.55 4.29 8.24
CA ALA A 140 -10.37 3.88 7.48
C ALA A 140 -10.21 4.75 6.23
N GLU A 141 -11.30 5.06 5.52
CA GLU A 141 -11.28 5.97 4.37
C GLU A 141 -10.80 7.36 4.80
N ALA A 142 -11.38 7.90 5.87
CA ALA A 142 -11.01 9.22 6.36
C ALA A 142 -9.54 9.33 6.78
N LEU A 143 -8.92 8.22 7.21
CA LEU A 143 -7.52 8.20 7.63
C LEU A 143 -6.54 8.26 6.44
N TYR A 144 -6.93 7.73 5.28
CA TYR A 144 -6.01 7.54 4.14
C TYR A 144 -6.41 8.31 2.87
N ARG A 145 -7.67 8.75 2.76
CA ARG A 145 -8.20 9.57 1.66
C ARG A 145 -8.41 11.05 2.07
N GLY A 146 -8.33 11.34 3.37
CA GLY A 146 -8.74 12.61 3.99
C GLY A 146 -7.67 13.71 4.17
N GLU A 147 -6.58 13.70 3.41
CA GLU A 147 -5.61 14.80 3.36
C GLU A 147 -5.36 15.23 1.89
N MET A 148 -6.44 15.71 1.24
CA MET A 148 -6.36 16.57 0.04
C MET A 148 -6.96 17.93 0.36
#